data_AF-A0A4D6LRR0-F1
#
_entry.id   AF-A0A4D6LRR0-F1
#
_cell.length_a   1.000
_cell.length_b   1.000
_cell.length_c   1.000
_cell.angle_alpha   90.00
_cell.angle_beta   90.00
_cell.angle_gamma   90.00
#
_symmetry.space_group_name_H-M   'P 1'
#
loop_
_entity.id
_entity.type
_entity.pdbx_description
1 polymer ?
#
loop_
_entity_poly.entity_id
_entity_poly.type
_entity_poly.pdbx_seq_one_letter_code
_entity_poly.pdbx_strand_id
1 'polypeptide(L)'
;MGEVDEEYLKEIEIARRELRSFIANNKCAPLMLQLAWNDAATYDARSRTGGPNGSIRFSTKHEAIKELEKAVQYCDIVKHKLKLKKVSYADLYQLADVVAIEVTQGPTIDFVPGKKDSNECPRVQAHFLNGEEDARSLRKKFCGMRLSEDKDIVVLCGGHSLIRVMHPKVPLRETPKGETHEDRNKFEERNWTNEPLKFDNSYFKELLSKGSSFSRLPMDYALVEDQRFRHYVERYAKDEDIFFKEYAISHKKLSELGFDPKNLNKSKGLYQKLNQHKGLIRNFTCRSLNIGGAELGNRKILL
;
A
#
# COMPACT_ATOMS: atom_id res chain seq x y z
N MET A 1 -5.54 8.63 27.16
CA MET A 1 -6.27 8.47 25.88
C MET A 1 -5.69 9.49 24.92
N GLY A 2 -5.01 9.09 23.84
CA GLY A 2 -4.41 10.07 22.92
C GLY A 2 -5.51 10.70 22.06
N GLU A 3 -5.94 11.91 22.39
CA GLU A 3 -6.88 12.70 21.60
C GLU A 3 -6.13 13.28 20.39
N VAL A 4 -6.75 13.30 19.21
CA VAL A 4 -6.14 13.91 18.03
C VAL A 4 -6.27 15.44 18.16
N ASP A 5 -5.20 16.03 18.67
CA ASP A 5 -5.05 17.47 18.87
C ASP A 5 -4.19 18.14 17.79
N GLU A 6 -4.00 19.46 17.90
CA GLU A 6 -3.27 20.24 16.90
C GLU A 6 -1.82 19.79 16.73
N GLU A 7 -1.17 19.34 17.81
CA GLU A 7 0.20 18.84 17.76
C GLU A 7 0.28 17.49 17.04
N TYR A 8 -0.68 16.59 17.29
CA TYR A 8 -0.80 15.33 16.54
C TYR A 8 -0.92 15.60 15.04
N LEU A 9 -1.78 16.55 14.65
CA LEU A 9 -2.00 16.89 13.24
C LEU A 9 -0.78 17.56 12.61
N LYS A 10 -0.05 18.37 13.38
CA LYS A 10 1.23 18.95 12.94
C LYS A 10 2.29 17.87 12.72
N GLU A 11 2.39 16.88 13.61
CA GLU A 11 3.27 15.72 13.44
C GLU A 11 2.91 14.91 12.18
N ILE A 12 1.62 14.68 11.91
CA ILE A 12 1.15 14.03 10.67
C ILE A 12 1.59 14.80 9.42
N GLU A 13 1.45 16.12 9.40
CA GLU A 13 1.87 16.94 8.25
C GLU A 13 3.38 16.89 7.99
N ILE A 14 4.18 16.95 9.06
CA ILE A 14 5.65 16.85 8.95
C ILE A 14 6.04 15.45 8.49
N ALA A 15 5.42 14.41 9.04
CA ALA A 15 5.63 13.02 8.64
C ALA A 15 5.28 12.81 7.16
N ARG A 16 4.15 13.33 6.67
CA ARG A 16 3.73 13.24 5.27
C ARG A 16 4.78 13.83 4.32
N ARG A 17 5.36 14.99 4.66
CA ARG A 17 6.40 15.65 3.84
C ARG A 17 7.71 14.85 3.80
N GLU A 18 8.14 14.34 4.95
CA GLU A 18 9.34 13.49 5.03
C GLU A 18 9.12 12.17 4.29
N LEU A 19 7.98 11.51 4.49
CA LEU A 19 7.62 10.27 3.81
C LEU A 19 7.62 10.44 2.28
N ARG A 20 7.12 11.56 1.74
CA ARG A 20 7.18 11.82 0.29
C ARG A 20 8.60 11.77 -0.23
N SER A 21 9.51 12.50 0.42
CA SER A 21 10.92 12.55 0.03
C SER A 21 11.60 11.19 0.24
N PHE A 22 11.35 10.56 1.40
CA PHE A 22 11.94 9.28 1.77
C PHE A 22 11.53 8.17 0.79
N ILE A 23 10.24 8.07 0.47
CA ILE A 23 9.68 7.03 -0.40
C ILE A 23 10.18 7.22 -1.83
N ALA A 24 10.20 8.44 -2.35
CA ALA A 24 10.72 8.74 -3.69
C ALA A 24 12.22 8.39 -3.81
N ASN A 25 13.03 8.81 -2.83
CA ASN A 25 14.49 8.61 -2.85
C ASN A 25 14.88 7.12 -2.70
N ASN A 26 14.16 6.38 -1.84
CA ASN A 26 14.43 4.97 -1.59
C ASN A 26 13.68 4.02 -2.54
N LYS A 27 12.84 4.55 -3.44
CA LYS A 27 11.99 3.78 -4.36
C LYS A 27 11.19 2.68 -3.65
N CYS A 28 10.69 2.98 -2.46
CA CYS A 28 10.09 1.98 -1.56
C CYS A 28 8.56 2.09 -1.46
N ALA A 29 7.90 2.75 -2.42
CA ALA A 29 6.44 2.84 -2.48
C ALA A 29 5.75 1.46 -2.42
N PRO A 30 6.21 0.43 -3.16
CA PRO A 30 5.61 -0.91 -3.07
C PRO A 30 5.69 -1.52 -1.66
N LEU A 31 6.79 -1.29 -0.94
CA LEU A 31 6.98 -1.79 0.42
C LEU A 31 6.04 -1.12 1.42
N MET A 32 5.80 0.18 1.28
CA MET A 32 4.87 0.92 2.14
C MET A 32 3.41 0.48 1.92
N LEU A 33 3.02 0.26 0.66
CA LEU A 33 1.70 -0.29 0.31
C LEU A 33 1.52 -1.69 0.91
N GLN A 34 2.52 -2.57 0.76
CA GLN A 34 2.49 -3.90 1.37
C GLN A 34 2.38 -3.84 2.89
N LEU A 35 3.13 -2.97 3.57
CA LEU A 35 3.08 -2.82 5.02
C LEU A 35 1.68 -2.47 5.52
N ALA A 36 1.08 -1.42 4.97
CA ALA A 36 -0.23 -0.95 5.38
C ALA A 36 -1.33 -1.95 5.07
N TRP A 37 -1.27 -2.62 3.91
CA TRP A 37 -2.20 -3.70 3.57
C TRP A 37 -2.10 -4.84 4.58
N ASN A 38 -0.89 -5.34 4.85
CA ASN A 38 -0.71 -6.50 5.74
C ASN A 38 -1.13 -6.18 7.17
N ASP A 39 -1.00 -4.94 7.65
CA ASP A 39 -1.55 -4.56 8.96
C ASP A 39 -3.09 -4.53 8.91
N ALA A 40 -3.68 -3.84 7.93
CA ALA A 40 -5.13 -3.70 7.78
C ALA A 40 -5.87 -5.02 7.56
N ALA A 41 -5.30 -5.91 6.75
CA ALA A 41 -5.93 -7.16 6.34
C ALA A 41 -5.95 -8.24 7.44
N THR A 42 -5.41 -7.96 8.63
CA THR A 42 -5.57 -8.82 9.81
C THR A 42 -6.96 -8.68 10.46
N TYR A 43 -7.77 -7.71 10.02
CA TYR A 43 -9.07 -7.42 10.63
C TYR A 43 -10.06 -8.58 10.46
N ASP A 44 -10.58 -9.07 11.59
CA ASP A 44 -11.68 -10.02 11.62
C ASP A 44 -12.96 -9.33 12.11
N ALA A 45 -13.95 -9.22 11.22
CA ALA A 45 -15.23 -8.58 11.49
C ALA A 45 -16.03 -9.27 12.60
N ARG A 46 -15.81 -10.57 12.82
CA ARG A 46 -16.55 -11.37 13.81
C ARG A 46 -16.06 -11.08 15.22
N SER A 47 -14.75 -11.20 15.46
CA SER A 47 -14.14 -10.91 16.76
C SER A 47 -13.87 -9.42 16.98
N ARG A 48 -13.89 -8.60 15.91
CA ARG A 48 -13.50 -7.19 15.91
C ARG A 48 -12.07 -6.98 16.42
N THR A 49 -11.18 -7.90 16.04
CA THR A 49 -9.75 -7.84 16.37
C THR A 49 -8.91 -7.71 15.10
N GLY A 50 -7.63 -7.35 15.24
CA GLY A 50 -6.78 -7.01 14.10
C GLY A 50 -7.10 -5.65 13.50
N GLY A 51 -6.69 -5.43 12.26
CA GLY A 51 -6.84 -4.19 11.51
C GLY A 51 -5.61 -3.26 11.58
N PRO A 52 -5.71 -2.07 10.98
CA PRO A 52 -4.63 -1.09 10.84
C PRO A 52 -4.35 -0.42 12.19
N ASN A 53 -3.71 -1.16 13.08
CA ASN A 53 -3.43 -0.80 14.47
C ASN A 53 -1.93 -0.92 14.81
N GLY A 54 -1.08 -1.03 13.79
CA GLY A 54 0.38 -1.11 13.91
C GLY A 54 0.89 -2.43 14.49
N SER A 55 0.03 -3.42 14.77
CA SER A 55 0.41 -4.69 15.39
C SER A 55 1.39 -5.50 14.54
N ILE A 56 1.41 -5.28 13.23
CA ILE A 56 2.34 -5.93 12.29
C ILE A 56 3.82 -5.81 12.72
N ARG A 57 4.18 -4.77 13.49
CA ARG A 57 5.56 -4.56 14.02
C ARG A 57 6.01 -5.61 15.05
N PHE A 58 5.07 -6.39 15.58
CA PHE A 58 5.33 -7.48 16.52
C PHE A 58 5.20 -8.87 15.88
N SER A 59 4.93 -8.94 14.57
CA SER A 59 4.83 -10.21 13.86
C SER A 59 6.23 -10.83 13.69
N THR A 60 6.43 -12.08 14.12
CA THR A 60 7.75 -12.72 14.24
C THR A 60 7.93 -14.00 13.42
N LYS A 61 7.04 -14.34 12.47
CA LYS A 61 7.09 -15.65 11.76
C LYS A 61 6.84 -15.56 10.26
N HIS A 62 7.85 -15.93 9.47
CA HIS A 62 7.88 -16.21 8.00
C HIS A 62 8.50 -15.15 7.09
N GLU A 63 9.04 -15.62 5.97
CA GLU A 63 9.89 -14.88 5.02
C GLU A 63 9.26 -13.65 4.36
N ALA A 64 7.94 -13.67 4.08
CA ALA A 64 7.20 -12.47 3.65
C ALA A 64 7.35 -11.29 4.65
N ILE A 65 7.81 -11.58 5.87
CA ILE A 65 8.11 -10.60 6.91
C ILE A 65 9.46 -9.90 6.69
N LYS A 66 10.45 -10.42 5.94
CA LYS A 66 11.73 -9.69 5.76
C LYS A 66 11.52 -8.35 5.03
N GLU A 67 10.65 -8.34 4.01
CA GLU A 67 10.28 -7.10 3.32
C GLU A 67 9.45 -6.18 4.22
N LEU A 68 8.55 -6.74 5.03
CA LEU A 68 7.75 -5.97 5.99
C LEU A 68 8.59 -5.41 7.14
N GLU A 69 9.58 -6.14 7.64
CA GLU A 69 10.57 -5.70 8.64
C GLU A 69 11.32 -4.48 8.13
N LYS A 70 11.76 -4.52 6.86
CA LYS A 70 12.40 -3.38 6.22
C LYS A 70 11.45 -2.18 6.12
N ALA A 71 10.18 -2.40 5.78
CA ALA A 71 9.18 -1.34 5.72
C ALA A 71 8.90 -0.74 7.12
N VAL A 72 8.83 -1.57 8.16
CA VAL A 72 8.73 -1.13 9.57
C VAL A 72 9.95 -0.31 9.97
N GLN A 73 11.17 -0.78 9.68
CA GLN A 73 12.41 -0.06 9.95
C GLN A 73 12.47 1.30 9.25
N TYR A 74 11.95 1.41 8.03
CA TYR A 74 11.86 2.69 7.32
C TYR A 74 10.92 3.66 8.02
N CYS A 75 9.78 3.18 8.52
CA CYS A 75 8.89 3.99 9.35
C CYS A 75 9.56 4.38 10.68
N ASP A 76 10.32 3.48 11.31
CA ASP A 76 11.11 3.79 12.52
C ASP A 76 12.12 4.91 12.24
N ILE A 77 12.87 4.83 11.14
CA ILE A 77 13.82 5.88 10.73
C ILE A 77 13.12 7.23 10.62
N VAL A 78 11.97 7.30 9.93
CA VAL A 78 11.19 8.54 9.80
C VAL A 78 10.72 9.04 11.15
N LYS A 79 10.13 8.15 11.98
CA LYS A 79 9.59 8.49 13.30
C LYS A 79 10.67 9.02 14.24
N HIS A 80 11.85 8.37 14.27
CA HIS A 80 13.00 8.79 15.07
C HIS A 80 13.65 10.07 14.57
N LYS A 81 13.88 10.19 13.24
CA LYS A 81 14.46 11.39 12.61
C LYS A 81 13.66 12.64 12.97
N LEU A 82 12.33 12.54 12.88
CA LEU A 82 11.41 13.64 13.16
C LEU A 82 11.07 13.78 14.64
N LYS A 83 11.52 12.86 15.50
CA LYS A 83 11.21 12.82 16.94
C LYS A 83 9.68 12.85 17.20
N LEU A 84 8.90 12.14 16.39
CA LEU A 84 7.43 12.11 16.53
C LEU A 84 7.02 11.38 17.81
N LYS A 85 6.38 12.10 18.73
CA LYS A 85 6.01 11.57 20.05
C LYS A 85 4.55 11.13 20.11
N LYS A 86 3.67 11.80 19.36
CA LYS A 86 2.23 11.59 19.44
C LYS A 86 1.70 10.65 18.37
N VAL A 87 2.17 10.78 17.13
CA VAL A 87 1.71 9.95 16.01
C VAL A 87 1.95 8.47 16.29
N SER A 88 0.88 7.67 16.21
CA SER A 88 0.95 6.22 16.36
C SER A 88 1.66 5.56 15.17
N TYR A 89 2.21 4.36 15.38
CA TYR A 89 2.68 3.52 14.27
C TYR A 89 1.54 3.16 13.32
N ALA A 90 0.35 2.90 13.86
CA ALA A 90 -0.86 2.63 13.09
C ALA A 90 -1.17 3.73 12.07
N ASP A 91 -1.14 5.00 12.48
CA ASP A 91 -1.33 6.11 11.54
C ASP A 91 -0.11 6.31 10.62
N LEU A 92 1.11 6.10 11.12
CA LEU A 92 2.32 6.27 10.32
C LEU A 92 2.36 5.29 9.13
N TYR A 93 1.98 4.03 9.34
CA TYR A 93 1.94 3.01 8.28
C TYR A 93 0.90 3.35 7.21
N GLN A 94 -0.32 3.69 7.63
CA GLN A 94 -1.40 4.05 6.71
C GLN A 94 -1.11 5.39 6.00
N LEU A 95 -0.38 6.30 6.63
CA LEU A 95 0.08 7.54 6.00
C LEU A 95 1.18 7.26 4.96
N ALA A 96 2.14 6.39 5.27
CA ALA A 96 3.20 5.99 4.35
C ALA A 96 2.64 5.36 3.07
N ASP A 97 1.59 4.57 3.20
CA ASP A 97 0.87 3.96 2.08
C ASP A 97 0.13 4.99 1.21
N VAL A 98 -0.69 5.85 1.81
CA VAL A 98 -1.34 6.96 1.06
C VAL A 98 -0.30 7.80 0.31
N VAL A 99 0.84 8.10 0.96
CA VAL A 99 1.94 8.83 0.33
C VAL A 99 2.62 8.01 -0.77
N ALA A 100 2.77 6.70 -0.62
CA ALA A 100 3.33 5.83 -1.65
C ALA A 100 2.49 5.85 -2.93
N ILE A 101 1.16 5.79 -2.80
CA ILE A 101 0.23 5.90 -3.93
C ILE A 101 0.31 7.29 -4.56
N GLU A 102 0.38 8.36 -3.76
CA GLU A 102 0.55 9.73 -4.28
C GLU A 102 1.87 9.90 -5.06
N VAL A 103 3.00 9.44 -4.51
CA VAL A 103 4.34 9.56 -5.13
C VAL A 103 4.45 8.77 -6.43
N THR A 104 3.68 7.69 -6.56
CA THR A 104 3.62 6.85 -7.76
C THR A 104 2.53 7.29 -8.75
N GLN A 105 1.99 8.50 -8.60
CA GLN A 105 1.00 9.14 -9.48
C GLN A 105 -0.41 8.53 -9.43
N GLY A 106 -0.70 7.73 -8.40
CA GLY A 106 -2.02 7.15 -8.17
C GLY A 106 -3.07 8.16 -7.68
N PRO A 107 -4.26 7.68 -7.31
CA PRO A 107 -5.34 8.54 -6.84
C PRO A 107 -5.01 9.21 -5.51
N THR A 108 -5.61 10.37 -5.25
CA THR A 108 -5.61 10.95 -3.90
C THR A 108 -6.57 10.20 -2.99
N ILE A 109 -6.07 9.76 -1.85
CA ILE A 109 -6.84 9.01 -0.84
C ILE A 109 -6.98 9.87 0.41
N ASP A 110 -8.23 10.05 0.86
CA ASP A 110 -8.51 10.84 2.06
C ASP A 110 -8.01 10.12 3.31
N PHE A 111 -6.95 10.66 3.92
CA PHE A 111 -6.37 10.14 5.14
C PHE A 111 -7.06 10.74 6.36
N VAL A 112 -7.37 9.86 7.33
CA VAL A 112 -7.99 10.21 8.60
C VAL A 112 -7.12 9.66 9.75
N PRO A 113 -6.47 10.52 10.55
CA PRO A 113 -5.67 10.08 11.68
C PRO A 113 -6.53 9.76 12.91
N GLY A 114 -5.89 9.17 13.91
CA GLY A 114 -6.45 8.77 15.20
C GLY A 114 -6.40 7.27 15.45
N LYS A 115 -5.77 6.49 14.57
CA LYS A 115 -5.58 5.05 14.80
C LYS A 115 -4.66 4.86 16.01
N LYS A 116 -4.95 3.84 16.82
CA LYS A 116 -4.19 3.56 18.05
C LYS A 116 -3.30 2.35 17.83
N ASP A 117 -2.11 2.42 18.43
CA ASP A 117 -1.21 1.29 18.44
C ASP A 117 -1.78 0.16 19.32
N SER A 118 -1.88 -1.02 18.74
CA SER A 118 -1.97 -2.27 19.48
C SER A 118 -0.61 -2.56 20.13
N ASN A 119 -0.62 -3.21 21.28
CA ASN A 119 0.57 -3.81 21.92
C ASN A 119 0.58 -5.34 21.82
N GLU A 120 -0.41 -5.91 21.12
CA GLU A 120 -0.53 -7.34 20.89
C GLU A 120 -0.03 -7.67 19.49
N CYS A 121 0.65 -8.82 19.36
CA CYS A 121 0.93 -9.42 18.06
C CYS A 121 -0.38 -9.85 17.38
N PRO A 122 -0.55 -9.65 16.06
CA PRO A 122 -1.77 -10.04 15.38
C PRO A 122 -2.00 -11.54 15.52
N ARG A 123 -3.21 -11.93 15.94
CA ARG A 123 -3.60 -13.34 16.12
C ARG A 123 -3.66 -14.12 14.81
N VAL A 124 -3.91 -13.41 13.71
CA VAL A 124 -3.95 -13.92 12.36
C VAL A 124 -2.94 -13.13 11.56
N GLN A 125 -2.00 -13.81 10.92
CA GLN A 125 -1.16 -13.16 9.93
C GLN A 125 -2.00 -12.88 8.68
N ALA A 126 -2.06 -11.63 8.28
CA ALA A 126 -2.48 -11.34 6.92
C ALA A 126 -1.32 -11.70 6.01
N HIS A 127 -1.60 -12.48 4.98
CA HIS A 127 -0.77 -12.47 3.80
C HIS A 127 -1.44 -11.55 2.80
N PHE A 128 -0.70 -10.54 2.34
CA PHE A 128 -0.92 -9.97 1.02
C PHE A 128 -1.20 -11.15 0.10
N LEU A 129 -2.38 -11.09 -0.53
CA LEU A 129 -2.91 -12.07 -1.46
C LEU A 129 -1.80 -12.98 -2.01
N ASN A 130 -1.71 -14.22 -1.51
CA ASN A 130 -0.55 -15.07 -1.79
C ASN A 130 -0.55 -15.57 -3.26
N GLY A 131 -1.59 -15.18 -4.00
CA GLY A 131 -1.77 -15.44 -5.41
C GLY A 131 -2.49 -16.76 -5.65
N GLU A 132 -2.65 -17.60 -4.64
CA GLU A 132 -3.26 -18.92 -4.77
C GLU A 132 -4.79 -18.87 -4.67
N GLU A 133 -5.36 -17.72 -4.32
CA GLU A 133 -6.79 -17.60 -4.06
C GLU A 133 -7.63 -17.68 -5.35
N ASP A 134 -8.64 -18.56 -5.34
CA ASP A 134 -9.72 -18.57 -6.31
C ASP A 134 -10.79 -17.50 -6.00
N ALA A 135 -11.79 -17.35 -6.88
CA ALA A 135 -12.82 -16.33 -6.71
C ALA A 135 -13.69 -16.52 -5.46
N ARG A 136 -13.81 -17.75 -4.95
CA ARG A 136 -14.56 -18.07 -3.74
C ARG A 136 -13.79 -17.68 -2.48
N SER A 137 -12.52 -18.05 -2.42
CA SER A 137 -11.62 -17.75 -1.30
C SER A 137 -11.33 -16.26 -1.19
N LEU A 138 -11.19 -15.54 -2.32
CA LEU A 138 -11.17 -14.08 -2.36
C LEU A 138 -12.40 -13.48 -1.68
N ARG A 139 -13.61 -13.86 -2.11
CA ARG A 139 -14.86 -13.38 -1.49
C ARG A 139 -14.93 -13.70 -0.01
N LYS A 140 -14.50 -14.89 0.41
CA LYS A 140 -14.49 -15.28 1.82
C LYS A 140 -13.53 -14.41 2.64
N LYS A 141 -12.31 -14.20 2.16
CA LYS A 141 -11.28 -13.38 2.84
C LYS A 141 -11.75 -11.94 3.01
N PHE A 142 -12.22 -11.32 1.93
CA PHE A 142 -12.70 -9.94 1.97
C PHE A 142 -14.01 -9.77 2.75
N CYS A 143 -14.92 -10.75 2.71
CA CYS A 143 -16.10 -10.77 3.56
C CYS A 143 -15.74 -10.77 5.05
N GLY A 144 -14.72 -11.55 5.45
CA GLY A 144 -14.17 -11.55 6.82
C GLY A 144 -13.68 -10.17 7.28
N MET A 145 -13.27 -9.32 6.33
CA MET A 145 -12.83 -7.95 6.58
C MET A 145 -13.95 -6.89 6.42
N ARG A 146 -15.21 -7.28 6.14
CA ARG A 146 -16.32 -6.36 5.77
C ARG A 146 -16.15 -5.64 4.42
N LEU A 147 -15.38 -6.21 3.50
CA LEU A 147 -15.21 -5.73 2.12
C LEU A 147 -15.90 -6.69 1.12
N SER A 148 -17.17 -7.02 1.36
CA SER A 148 -17.86 -8.10 0.64
C SER A 148 -18.33 -7.77 -0.77
N GLU A 149 -18.18 -6.52 -1.23
CA GLU A 149 -18.51 -6.15 -2.60
C GLU A 149 -17.43 -6.68 -3.57
N ASP A 150 -17.83 -7.41 -4.61
CA ASP A 150 -16.91 -7.86 -5.67
C ASP A 150 -16.08 -6.70 -6.26
N LYS A 151 -16.65 -5.49 -6.31
CA LYS A 151 -15.96 -4.27 -6.70
C LYS A 151 -14.76 -3.97 -5.80
N ASP A 152 -14.94 -4.02 -4.48
CA ASP A 152 -13.89 -3.72 -3.50
C ASP A 152 -12.75 -4.74 -3.65
N ILE A 153 -13.07 -6.02 -3.91
CA ILE A 153 -12.08 -7.07 -4.15
C ILE A 153 -11.24 -6.75 -5.39
N VAL A 154 -11.89 -6.58 -6.54
CA VAL A 154 -11.18 -6.41 -7.83
C VAL A 154 -10.39 -5.12 -7.87
N VAL A 155 -10.97 -4.02 -7.36
CA VAL A 155 -10.30 -2.72 -7.43
C VAL A 155 -9.04 -2.71 -6.54
N LEU A 156 -9.11 -3.31 -5.36
CA LEU A 156 -7.97 -3.38 -4.44
C LEU A 156 -6.83 -4.27 -4.97
N CYS A 157 -7.14 -5.31 -5.75
CA CYS A 157 -6.12 -6.07 -6.49
C CYS A 157 -5.32 -5.20 -7.47
N GLY A 158 -5.85 -4.04 -7.90
CA GLY A 158 -5.11 -3.04 -8.68
C GLY A 158 -3.83 -2.54 -8.01
N GLY A 159 -3.67 -2.71 -6.69
CA GLY A 159 -2.40 -2.46 -6.00
C GLY A 159 -1.22 -3.30 -6.52
N HIS A 160 -1.48 -4.43 -7.19
CA HIS A 160 -0.46 -5.21 -7.90
C HIS A 160 0.21 -4.45 -9.04
N SER A 161 -0.30 -3.27 -9.45
CA SER A 161 0.41 -2.38 -10.36
C SER A 161 1.76 -1.89 -9.81
N LEU A 162 1.92 -1.86 -8.48
CA LEU A 162 3.16 -1.44 -7.80
C LEU A 162 3.94 -2.59 -7.17
N ILE A 163 3.27 -3.68 -6.81
CA ILE A 163 3.86 -4.73 -5.98
C ILE A 163 4.54 -5.78 -6.84
N ARG A 164 5.60 -6.37 -6.29
CA ARG A 164 6.33 -7.50 -6.85
C ARG A 164 5.96 -8.73 -6.07
N VAL A 165 5.85 -9.86 -6.74
CA VAL A 165 5.70 -11.15 -6.06
C VAL A 165 6.78 -12.10 -6.54
N MET A 166 7.14 -13.00 -5.64
CA MET A 166 8.03 -14.12 -5.92
C MET A 166 7.24 -15.20 -6.65
N HIS A 167 7.42 -15.30 -7.96
CA HIS A 167 6.79 -16.32 -8.78
C HIS A 167 7.65 -17.59 -8.80
N PRO A 168 7.05 -18.78 -8.66
CA PRO A 168 7.79 -20.01 -8.92
C PRO A 168 8.21 -20.06 -10.39
N LYS A 169 9.44 -20.50 -10.64
CA LYS A 169 9.99 -20.73 -11.99
C LYS A 169 9.41 -21.98 -12.64
N VAL A 170 8.74 -22.81 -11.86
CA VAL A 170 7.95 -23.97 -12.30
C VAL A 170 6.46 -23.67 -12.15
N PRO A 171 5.57 -24.36 -12.89
CA PRO A 171 4.13 -24.21 -12.69
C PRO A 171 3.75 -24.37 -11.20
N LEU A 172 2.82 -23.55 -10.71
CA LEU A 172 2.46 -23.54 -9.29
C LEU A 172 2.01 -24.93 -8.78
N ARG A 173 1.32 -25.71 -9.62
CA ARG A 173 0.92 -27.11 -9.34
C ARG A 173 2.09 -28.07 -9.10
N GLU A 174 3.26 -27.73 -9.62
CA GLU A 174 4.52 -28.49 -9.50
C GLU A 174 5.44 -27.88 -8.42
N THR A 175 5.04 -26.77 -7.80
CA THR A 175 5.78 -26.15 -6.71
C THR A 175 5.51 -26.92 -5.41
N PRO A 176 6.53 -27.45 -4.71
CA PRO A 176 6.32 -28.19 -3.48
C PRO A 176 5.73 -27.28 -2.39
N LYS A 177 4.66 -27.76 -1.73
CA LYS A 177 4.00 -27.01 -0.65
C LYS A 177 4.95 -26.83 0.54
N GLY A 178 5.06 -25.60 1.02
CA GLY A 178 5.87 -25.26 2.21
C GLY A 178 7.30 -24.84 1.91
N GLU A 179 7.69 -24.67 0.64
CA GLU A 179 8.97 -24.05 0.29
C GLU A 179 8.97 -22.54 0.55
N THR A 180 10.12 -22.05 1.01
CA THR A 180 10.37 -20.62 1.22
C THR A 180 10.72 -19.99 -0.13
N HIS A 181 10.14 -18.82 -0.42
CA HIS A 181 10.44 -17.99 -1.57
C HIS A 181 11.92 -17.49 -1.61
N GLU A 182 12.74 -17.84 -0.61
CA GLU A 182 14.16 -17.42 -0.50
C GLU A 182 15.02 -18.09 -1.55
N ASP A 183 14.60 -19.27 -2.02
CA ASP A 183 15.33 -20.01 -3.03
C ASP A 183 15.15 -19.34 -4.40
N ARG A 184 16.04 -18.39 -4.70
CA ARG A 184 16.12 -17.68 -5.98
C ARG A 184 16.40 -18.62 -7.16
N ASN A 185 16.74 -19.90 -6.93
CA ASN A 185 16.79 -20.89 -8.00
C ASN A 185 15.39 -21.38 -8.37
N LYS A 186 14.45 -21.41 -7.42
CA LYS A 186 13.07 -21.89 -7.60
C LYS A 186 12.06 -20.77 -7.79
N PHE A 187 12.35 -19.58 -7.28
CA PHE A 187 11.48 -18.41 -7.39
C PHE A 187 12.21 -17.25 -8.06
N GLU A 188 11.47 -16.47 -8.84
CA GLU A 188 11.94 -15.22 -9.40
C GLU A 188 10.96 -14.10 -9.12
N GLU A 189 11.54 -12.92 -8.89
CA GLU A 189 10.78 -11.72 -8.64
C GLU A 189 10.25 -11.19 -9.96
N ARG A 190 8.94 -11.01 -10.05
CA ARG A 190 8.29 -10.44 -11.23
C ARG A 190 7.39 -9.27 -10.84
N ASN A 191 7.36 -8.29 -11.72
CA ASN A 191 6.37 -7.24 -11.71
C ASN A 191 5.18 -7.68 -12.56
N TRP A 192 3.99 -7.17 -12.31
CA TRP A 192 2.86 -7.31 -13.25
C TRP A 192 2.86 -6.26 -14.36
N THR A 193 3.72 -5.26 -14.25
CA THR A 193 3.73 -4.08 -15.12
C THR A 193 5.17 -3.75 -15.52
N ASN A 194 5.32 -3.09 -16.67
CA ASN A 194 6.63 -2.64 -17.15
C ASN A 194 7.16 -1.41 -16.36
N GLU A 195 6.27 -0.71 -15.65
CA GLU A 195 6.58 0.48 -14.84
C GLU A 195 6.21 0.26 -13.36
N PRO A 196 6.95 -0.57 -12.60
CA PRO A 196 6.55 -1.01 -11.24
C PRO A 196 6.57 0.08 -10.15
N LEU A 197 6.90 1.33 -10.51
CA LEU A 197 6.83 2.51 -9.64
C LEU A 197 5.80 3.54 -10.13
N LYS A 198 4.87 3.10 -10.98
CA LYS A 198 3.77 3.89 -11.49
C LYS A 198 2.47 3.19 -11.15
N PHE A 199 1.61 3.89 -10.43
CA PHE A 199 0.29 3.40 -10.08
C PHE A 199 -0.67 3.80 -11.20
N ASP A 200 -1.02 2.85 -12.06
CA ASP A 200 -1.91 3.07 -13.19
C ASP A 200 -2.79 1.83 -13.42
N ASN A 201 -3.62 1.83 -14.47
CA ASN A 201 -4.50 0.69 -14.74
C ASN A 201 -3.83 -0.45 -15.56
N SER A 202 -2.50 -0.44 -15.71
CA SER A 202 -1.78 -1.43 -16.53
C SER A 202 -1.96 -2.86 -16.02
N TYR A 203 -2.07 -3.07 -14.71
CA TYR A 203 -2.39 -4.39 -14.13
C TYR A 203 -3.62 -5.02 -14.80
N PHE A 204 -4.74 -4.28 -14.90
CA PHE A 204 -5.97 -4.80 -15.50
C PHE A 204 -5.84 -5.00 -17.02
N LYS A 205 -5.06 -4.15 -17.71
CA LYS A 205 -4.76 -4.32 -19.14
C LYS A 205 -3.98 -5.61 -19.39
N GLU A 206 -2.99 -5.91 -18.54
CA GLU A 206 -2.19 -7.13 -18.63
C GLU A 206 -3.00 -8.39 -18.28
N LEU A 207 -3.94 -8.31 -17.33
CA LEU A 207 -4.88 -9.40 -17.05
C LEU A 207 -5.76 -9.78 -18.25
N LEU A 208 -6.00 -8.86 -19.19
CA LEU A 208 -6.80 -9.10 -20.39
C LEU A 208 -5.95 -9.43 -21.62
N SER A 209 -4.63 -9.24 -21.57
CA SER A 209 -3.74 -9.44 -22.71
C SER A 209 -3.52 -10.93 -22.97
N LYS A 210 -3.77 -11.40 -24.21
CA LYS A 210 -3.66 -12.84 -24.59
C LYS A 210 -2.21 -13.34 -24.67
N GLY A 211 -1.22 -12.46 -24.53
CA GLY A 211 0.21 -12.75 -24.61
C GLY A 211 1.01 -12.07 -23.51
N SER A 212 0.42 -11.87 -22.33
CA SER A 212 1.12 -11.24 -21.20
C SER A 212 2.43 -11.97 -20.95
N SER A 213 3.55 -11.24 -20.93
CA SER A 213 4.87 -11.76 -20.55
C SER A 213 4.96 -12.19 -19.08
N PHE A 214 3.91 -11.92 -18.31
CA PHE A 214 3.81 -12.19 -16.88
C PHE A 214 3.01 -13.47 -16.63
N SER A 215 3.59 -14.44 -15.92
CA SER A 215 2.84 -15.61 -15.45
C SER A 215 1.80 -15.15 -14.42
N ARG A 216 0.54 -15.24 -14.80
CA ARG A 216 -0.61 -15.02 -13.93
C ARG A 216 -0.58 -15.99 -12.74
N LEU A 217 -0.81 -15.47 -11.54
CA LEU A 217 -1.11 -16.29 -10.36
C LEU A 217 -2.55 -16.84 -10.46
N PRO A 218 -2.91 -17.91 -9.75
CA PRO A 218 -4.30 -18.40 -9.68
C PRO A 218 -5.33 -17.29 -9.42
N MET A 219 -5.00 -16.32 -8.59
CA MET A 219 -5.79 -15.12 -8.36
C MET A 219 -6.07 -14.31 -9.63
N ASP A 220 -5.04 -14.07 -10.43
CA ASP A 220 -5.16 -13.31 -11.67
C ASP A 220 -6.10 -14.02 -12.64
N TYR A 221 -6.06 -15.36 -12.69
CA TYR A 221 -7.04 -16.15 -13.43
C TYR A 221 -8.45 -16.00 -12.84
N ALA A 222 -8.59 -16.10 -11.52
CA ALA A 222 -9.87 -15.95 -10.85
C ALA A 222 -10.54 -14.60 -11.13
N LEU A 223 -9.77 -13.51 -11.22
CA LEU A 223 -10.29 -12.17 -11.56
C LEU A 223 -10.83 -12.10 -12.99
N VAL A 224 -10.31 -12.91 -13.92
CA VAL A 224 -10.63 -12.86 -15.35
C VAL A 224 -11.68 -13.89 -15.75
N GLU A 225 -11.73 -15.03 -15.06
CA GLU A 225 -12.63 -16.15 -15.32
C GLU A 225 -13.98 -16.03 -14.60
N ASP A 226 -14.00 -15.46 -13.39
CA ASP A 226 -15.25 -15.19 -12.69
C ASP A 226 -16.01 -14.04 -13.37
N GLN A 227 -17.23 -14.31 -13.86
CA GLN A 227 -17.98 -13.35 -14.65
C GLN A 227 -18.25 -12.01 -13.93
N ARG A 228 -18.44 -12.03 -12.60
CA ARG A 228 -18.69 -10.81 -11.82
C ARG A 228 -17.42 -10.01 -11.64
N PHE A 229 -16.28 -10.68 -11.41
CA PHE A 229 -14.99 -10.01 -11.32
C PHE A 229 -14.54 -9.45 -12.66
N ARG A 230 -14.68 -10.25 -13.72
CA ARG A 230 -14.31 -9.89 -15.09
C ARG A 230 -14.95 -8.57 -15.53
N HIS A 231 -16.22 -8.35 -15.17
CA HIS A 231 -16.91 -7.09 -15.43
C HIS A 231 -16.13 -5.86 -14.91
N TYR A 232 -15.60 -5.94 -13.68
CA TYR A 232 -14.79 -4.86 -13.10
C TYR A 232 -13.39 -4.78 -13.71
N VAL A 233 -12.75 -5.92 -14.01
CA VAL A 233 -11.44 -5.96 -14.69
C VAL A 233 -11.52 -5.24 -16.03
N GLU A 234 -12.51 -5.55 -16.86
CA GLU A 234 -12.73 -4.89 -18.16
C GLU A 234 -13.02 -3.41 -18.01
N ARG A 235 -13.81 -3.03 -17.00
CA ARG A 235 -14.13 -1.63 -16.70
C ARG A 235 -12.87 -0.83 -16.34
N TYR A 236 -12.05 -1.33 -15.42
CA TYR A 236 -10.83 -0.64 -14.98
C TYR A 236 -9.73 -0.64 -16.03
N ALA A 237 -9.60 -1.70 -16.83
CA ALA A 237 -8.68 -1.71 -17.97
C ALA A 237 -9.03 -0.65 -19.03
N LYS A 238 -10.33 -0.38 -19.22
CA LYS A 238 -10.83 0.61 -20.17
C LYS A 238 -10.73 2.05 -19.66
N ASP A 239 -10.96 2.28 -18.37
CA ASP A 239 -11.08 3.61 -17.79
C ASP A 239 -10.30 3.73 -16.48
N GLU A 240 -9.16 4.43 -16.56
CA GLU A 240 -8.27 4.65 -15.42
C GLU A 240 -8.85 5.63 -14.40
N ASP A 241 -9.62 6.64 -14.83
CA ASP A 241 -10.22 7.61 -13.90
C ASP A 241 -11.28 6.92 -13.02
N ILE A 242 -12.05 5.99 -13.60
CA ILE A 242 -12.95 5.12 -12.83
C ILE A 242 -12.18 4.23 -11.87
N PHE A 243 -11.10 3.58 -12.33
CA PHE A 243 -10.24 2.78 -11.46
C PHE A 243 -9.73 3.60 -10.27
N PHE A 244 -9.16 4.78 -10.51
CA PHE A 244 -8.62 5.67 -9.48
C PHE A 244 -9.68 6.11 -8.48
N LYS A 245 -10.87 6.49 -8.96
CA LYS A 245 -11.99 6.90 -8.11
C LYS A 245 -12.44 5.76 -7.20
N GLU A 246 -12.64 4.56 -7.76
CA GLU A 246 -13.15 3.43 -6.99
C GLU A 246 -12.05 2.84 -6.08
N TYR A 247 -10.78 2.87 -6.51
CA TYR A 247 -9.63 2.48 -5.70
C TYR A 247 -9.52 3.36 -4.45
N ALA A 248 -9.60 4.69 -4.59
CA ALA A 248 -9.53 5.59 -3.45
C ALA A 248 -10.62 5.31 -2.40
N ILE A 249 -11.84 4.98 -2.86
CA ILE A 249 -12.96 4.64 -1.98
C ILE A 249 -12.71 3.32 -1.24
N SER A 250 -12.38 2.26 -1.96
CA SER A 250 -12.19 0.93 -1.36
C SER A 250 -10.92 0.85 -0.52
N HIS A 251 -9.87 1.56 -0.91
CA HIS A 251 -8.64 1.69 -0.13
C HIS A 251 -8.89 2.42 1.19
N LYS A 252 -9.70 3.48 1.17
CA LYS A 252 -10.12 4.14 2.42
C LYS A 252 -10.85 3.17 3.35
N LYS A 253 -11.81 2.37 2.82
CA LYS A 253 -12.50 1.35 3.62
C LYS A 253 -11.50 0.37 4.26
N LEU A 254 -10.52 -0.11 3.50
CA LEU A 254 -9.45 -0.99 3.99
C LEU A 254 -8.62 -0.32 5.11
N SER A 255 -8.15 0.90 4.88
CA SER A 255 -7.32 1.65 5.83
C SER A 255 -8.04 2.00 7.14
N GLU A 256 -9.37 1.88 7.17
CA GLU A 256 -10.22 2.23 8.32
C GLU A 256 -10.93 1.01 8.94
N LEU A 257 -10.52 -0.22 8.58
CA LEU A 257 -11.10 -1.43 9.16
C LEU A 257 -10.98 -1.46 10.69
N GLY A 258 -12.11 -1.54 11.39
CA GLY A 258 -12.13 -1.50 12.86
C GLY A 258 -11.81 -0.14 13.49
N PHE A 259 -11.55 0.90 12.70
CA PHE A 259 -11.35 2.27 13.16
C PHE A 259 -12.68 3.04 13.14
N ASP A 260 -13.01 3.73 14.24
CA ASP A 260 -14.18 4.61 14.31
C ASP A 260 -13.76 6.10 14.30
N PRO A 261 -13.96 6.81 13.17
CA PRO A 261 -13.61 8.22 13.04
C PRO A 261 -14.54 9.15 13.84
N LYS A 262 -15.62 8.68 14.47
CA LYS A 262 -16.54 9.53 15.27
C LYS A 262 -15.87 10.20 16.48
N ASN A 263 -14.72 9.70 16.91
CA ASN A 263 -13.90 10.33 17.95
C ASN A 263 -13.25 11.66 17.48
N LEU A 264 -13.36 12.01 16.20
CA LEU A 264 -12.76 13.20 15.58
C LEU A 264 -13.71 14.41 15.51
N ASN A 265 -14.94 14.28 16.04
CA ASN A 265 -15.97 15.33 15.96
C ASN A 265 -15.54 16.70 16.53
N LYS A 266 -14.51 16.75 17.39
CA LYS A 266 -13.95 18.00 17.94
C LYS A 266 -12.97 18.73 17.00
N SER A 267 -12.43 18.08 15.97
CA SER A 267 -11.33 18.61 15.15
C SER A 267 -11.64 18.68 13.64
N LYS A 268 -12.93 18.58 13.24
CA LYS A 268 -13.42 18.60 11.84
C LYS A 268 -12.76 19.64 10.93
N GLY A 269 -12.55 20.86 11.42
CA GLY A 269 -11.91 21.94 10.64
C GLY A 269 -10.41 21.75 10.38
N LEU A 270 -9.68 21.06 11.27
CA LEU A 270 -8.26 20.75 11.08
C LEU A 270 -8.04 19.56 10.14
N TYR A 271 -8.91 18.54 10.15
CA TYR A 271 -8.80 17.41 9.20
C TYR A 271 -9.01 17.83 7.75
N GLN A 272 -9.89 18.80 7.52
CA GLN A 272 -10.09 19.34 6.17
C GLN A 272 -8.78 19.98 5.66
N LYS A 273 -7.96 20.58 6.53
CA LYS A 273 -6.64 21.14 6.18
C LYS A 273 -5.60 20.08 5.81
N LEU A 274 -5.56 18.94 6.50
CA LEU A 274 -4.65 17.83 6.15
C LEU A 274 -4.83 17.36 4.71
N ASN A 275 -6.08 17.36 4.25
CA ASN A 275 -6.44 16.89 2.92
C ASN A 275 -6.65 18.04 1.92
N GLN A 276 -6.20 19.28 2.20
CA GLN A 276 -6.41 20.43 1.29
C GLN A 276 -5.46 20.45 0.08
N HIS A 277 -4.35 19.71 0.11
CA HIS A 277 -3.41 19.63 -1.01
C HIS A 277 -3.80 18.60 -2.10
N LYS A 278 -5.09 18.24 -2.18
CA LYS A 278 -5.66 17.32 -3.18
C LYS A 278 -5.30 17.77 -4.61
N GLY A 279 -4.77 16.84 -5.41
CA GLY A 279 -4.68 17.02 -6.87
C GLY A 279 -3.61 17.96 -7.42
N LEU A 280 -2.77 18.60 -6.60
CA LEU A 280 -1.62 19.40 -7.09
C LEU A 280 -0.55 18.55 -7.80
N ILE A 281 -0.65 17.21 -7.74
CA ILE A 281 0.35 16.27 -8.24
C ILE A 281 0.16 15.93 -9.73
N ARG A 282 -1.03 16.12 -10.33
CA ARG A 282 -1.23 15.85 -11.78
C ARG A 282 -0.46 16.79 -12.71
N ASN A 283 0.07 17.92 -12.22
CA ASN A 283 0.69 18.96 -13.05
C ASN A 283 2.22 19.13 -12.86
N PHE A 284 2.88 18.37 -12.00
CA PHE A 284 4.34 18.38 -11.94
C PHE A 284 4.93 17.38 -12.94
N THR A 285 4.77 17.66 -14.24
CA THR A 285 5.75 17.17 -15.20
C THR A 285 7.10 17.72 -14.79
N CYS A 286 8.10 16.84 -14.68
CA CYS A 286 9.49 17.19 -14.44
C CYS A 286 9.96 18.20 -15.51
N ARG A 287 9.81 19.49 -15.24
CA ARG A 287 10.52 20.57 -15.91
C ARG A 287 11.38 21.25 -14.86
N SER A 288 12.65 20.85 -14.85
CA SER A 288 13.81 21.68 -14.54
C SER A 288 13.64 22.65 -13.37
N LEU A 289 14.06 22.21 -12.18
CA LEU A 289 14.62 23.12 -11.17
C LEU A 289 15.95 23.67 -11.71
N ASN A 290 15.87 24.63 -12.63
CA ASN A 290 16.97 25.56 -12.90
C ASN A 290 17.01 26.54 -11.72
N ILE A 291 17.80 26.19 -10.70
CA ILE A 291 18.22 27.14 -9.69
C ILE A 291 19.54 27.71 -10.21
N GLY A 292 19.46 28.90 -10.78
CA GLY A 292 20.63 29.63 -11.25
C GLY A 292 21.52 30.08 -10.08
N GLY A 293 22.82 29.86 -10.25
CA GLY A 293 23.86 30.82 -9.87
C GLY A 293 24.47 30.71 -8.47
N ALA A 294 25.64 30.06 -8.39
CA ALA A 294 26.81 30.61 -7.69
C ALA A 294 28.06 29.84 -8.13
N GLU A 295 28.95 30.52 -8.84
CA GLU A 295 30.31 30.07 -9.12
C GLU A 295 31.05 29.82 -7.79
N LEU A 296 31.56 28.61 -7.60
CA LEU A 296 32.60 28.33 -6.62
C LEU A 296 33.85 27.92 -7.40
N GLY A 297 34.79 28.87 -7.42
CA GLY A 297 36.03 28.79 -8.18
C GLY A 297 36.87 27.58 -7.82
N ASN A 298 37.45 27.00 -8.87
CA ASN A 298 38.54 26.05 -8.83
C ASN A 298 39.66 26.51 -7.90
N ARG A 299 39.89 25.78 -6.80
CA ARG A 299 41.23 25.65 -6.22
C ARG A 299 41.60 24.18 -6.12
N LYS A 300 42.51 23.78 -7.01
CA LYS A 300 43.37 22.61 -6.91
C LYS A 300 43.97 22.53 -5.50
N ILE A 301 43.93 21.36 -4.88
CA ILE A 301 45.04 20.89 -4.06
C ILE A 301 45.34 19.46 -4.52
N LEU A 302 46.60 19.30 -4.93
CA LEU A 302 47.28 18.06 -5.30
C LEU A 302 47.83 17.39 -4.03
N LEU A 303 47.92 16.06 -4.12
CA LEU A 303 48.51 15.06 -3.21
C LEU A 303 47.62 14.60 -2.06
#